data_AF-A0A1F0BSY0-F1
#
_entry.id   AF-A0A1F0BSY0-F1
#
_cell.length_a   1.000
_cell.length_b   1.000
_cell.length_c   1.000
_cell.angle_alpha   90.00
_cell.angle_beta   90.00
_cell.angle_gamma   90.00
#
_symmetry.space_group_name_H-M   'P 1'
#
loop_
_entity.id
_entity.type
_entity.pdbx_description
1 polymer ?
#
loop_
_entity_poly.entity_id
_entity_poly.type
_entity_poly.pdbx_seq_one_letter_code
_entity_poly.pdbx_strand_id
1 'polypeptide(L)'
;MILLLLTFLIFLVFPVLSLFLSMVGIVNDRRFSVTYLVLACLSISIIALRYIPHPLDDGAFHFRATQVLTNFDNIISMFQAFASGFRVGRYDYGSVPVFTSLMYFVRNTHHYSLLSFISAFVTYFSFGYVVVDLFKSYKNYSKLTYILILITVCLLNNYRYTTSGMRFCMAISLIMLIMYLESKYNYTKNWMMLWYIVPISIHSAVVYFVALRFIFFYLKKITLGKSLLVLLGFPIIIKLTPIFAEWTGISFFQSFIRKIDIYSDNASYAELFNTTLTVRLYIGVVLMILFLIQYFVLSRTIKEIDDWKISFVKMTYYLTLLSMGSVPFRNIYDRNLFLLLPMIVISSFILFTYRAQLKILSNRSLVYGLELSLLSISFITGFFYNKNFPFDFIDYSKTDLLLKNIYQFFSDLPFT
;
A
#
# COMPACT_ATOMS: atom_id res chain seq x y z
N MET A 1 -10.93 5.94 28.51
CA MET A 1 -9.76 6.68 29.05
C MET A 1 -8.82 5.78 29.83
N ILE A 2 -9.30 4.97 30.79
CA ILE A 2 -8.44 4.01 31.52
C ILE A 2 -7.73 3.02 30.59
N LEU A 3 -8.46 2.37 29.67
CA LEU A 3 -7.85 1.46 28.69
C LEU A 3 -6.77 2.15 27.84
N LEU A 4 -7.02 3.40 27.41
CA LEU A 4 -6.06 4.14 26.58
C LEU A 4 -4.78 4.46 27.36
N LEU A 5 -4.93 4.90 28.61
CA LEU A 5 -3.80 5.15 29.50
C LEU A 5 -3.01 3.86 29.76
N LEU A 6 -3.70 2.75 30.03
CA LEU A 6 -3.07 1.44 30.22
C LEU A 6 -2.32 0.98 28.96
N THR A 7 -2.94 1.09 27.78
CA THR A 7 -2.27 0.77 26.51
C THR A 7 -1.06 1.64 26.28
N PHE A 8 -1.13 2.94 26.60
CA PHE A 8 0.01 3.86 26.49
C PHE A 8 1.14 3.48 27.45
N LEU A 9 0.83 3.20 28.73
CA LEU A 9 1.83 2.76 29.71
C LEU A 9 2.49 1.44 29.28
N ILE A 10 1.71 0.48 28.78
CA ILE A 10 2.24 -0.77 28.25
C ILE A 10 3.05 -0.52 26.98
N PHE A 11 2.70 0.44 26.13
CA PHE A 11 3.52 0.82 24.98
C PHE A 11 4.90 1.36 25.40
N LEU A 12 4.99 2.11 26.50
CA LEU A 12 6.29 2.59 26.99
C LEU A 12 7.19 1.45 27.49
N VAL A 13 6.61 0.45 28.16
CA VAL A 13 7.37 -0.65 28.79
C VAL A 13 7.58 -1.84 27.85
N PHE A 14 6.55 -2.21 27.08
CA PHE A 14 6.52 -3.33 26.13
C PHE A 14 5.84 -2.90 24.81
N PRO A 15 6.53 -2.09 23.97
CA PRO A 15 5.98 -1.51 22.75
C PRO A 15 5.27 -2.55 21.86
N VAL A 16 5.93 -3.67 21.56
CA VAL A 16 5.37 -4.70 20.65
C VAL A 16 4.16 -5.41 21.27
N LEU A 17 4.18 -5.74 22.57
CA LEU A 17 3.04 -6.37 23.25
C LEU A 17 1.83 -5.43 23.37
N SER A 18 2.06 -4.12 23.41
CA SER A 18 0.98 -3.13 23.44
C SER A 18 0.10 -3.17 22.18
N LEU A 19 0.57 -3.82 21.09
CA LEU A 19 -0.21 -4.07 19.89
C LEU A 19 -1.54 -4.79 20.21
N PHE A 20 -1.54 -5.79 21.10
CA PHE A 20 -2.76 -6.53 21.44
C PHE A 20 -3.82 -5.62 22.06
N LEU A 21 -3.44 -4.81 23.04
CA LEU A 21 -4.35 -3.86 23.68
C LEU A 21 -4.76 -2.72 22.73
N SER A 22 -3.86 -2.31 21.84
CA SER A 22 -4.17 -1.34 20.80
C SER A 22 -5.25 -1.89 19.86
N MET A 23 -5.14 -3.14 19.41
CA MET A 23 -6.16 -3.79 18.59
C MET A 23 -7.51 -3.92 19.31
N VAL A 24 -7.50 -4.26 20.61
CA VAL A 24 -8.71 -4.26 21.44
C VAL A 24 -9.33 -2.86 21.51
N GLY A 25 -8.51 -1.83 21.72
CA GLY A 25 -8.94 -0.43 21.77
C GLY A 25 -9.53 0.06 20.45
N ILE A 26 -8.91 -0.26 19.31
CA ILE A 26 -9.40 0.10 17.97
C ILE A 26 -10.85 -0.36 17.77
N VAL A 27 -11.16 -1.59 18.16
CA VAL A 27 -12.46 -2.23 17.90
C VAL A 27 -13.53 -1.83 18.92
N ASN A 28 -13.14 -1.59 20.18
CA ASN A 28 -14.09 -1.36 21.27
C ASN A 28 -14.30 0.12 21.62
N ASP A 29 -13.33 1.00 21.35
CA ASP A 29 -13.39 2.42 21.70
C ASP A 29 -13.44 3.30 20.44
N ARG A 30 -14.67 3.50 19.93
CA ARG A 30 -14.92 4.27 18.70
C ARG A 30 -14.43 5.72 18.78
N ARG A 31 -14.36 6.31 19.97
CA ARG A 31 -13.91 7.70 20.17
C ARG A 31 -12.41 7.80 19.94
N PHE A 32 -11.64 6.89 20.51
CA PHE A 32 -10.17 6.90 20.48
C PHE A 32 -9.56 5.89 19.50
N SER A 33 -10.35 5.24 18.64
CA SER A 33 -9.86 4.18 17.74
C SER A 33 -8.73 4.59 16.81
N VAL A 34 -8.68 5.86 16.39
CA VAL A 34 -7.56 6.41 15.61
C VAL A 34 -6.30 6.54 16.48
N THR A 35 -6.44 6.94 17.74
CA THR A 35 -5.32 7.00 18.69
C THR A 35 -4.77 5.60 18.97
N TYR A 36 -5.64 4.61 19.18
CA TYR A 36 -5.19 3.23 19.30
C TYR A 36 -4.56 2.69 18.00
N LEU A 37 -5.03 3.12 16.83
CA LEU A 37 -4.39 2.80 15.56
C LEU A 37 -2.97 3.36 15.50
N VAL A 38 -2.76 4.61 15.94
CA VAL A 38 -1.42 5.20 16.04
C VAL A 38 -0.52 4.34 16.93
N LEU A 39 -0.99 3.91 18.10
CA LEU A 39 -0.23 3.04 19.00
C LEU A 39 0.06 1.66 18.38
N ALA A 40 -0.91 1.06 17.69
CA ALA A 40 -0.71 -0.20 16.97
C ALA A 40 0.35 -0.06 15.86
N CYS A 41 0.28 1.01 15.07
CA CYS A 41 1.25 1.26 14.00
C CYS A 41 2.65 1.56 14.55
N LEU A 42 2.76 2.32 15.65
CA LEU A 42 4.03 2.52 16.34
C LEU A 42 4.60 1.19 16.85
N SER A 43 3.77 0.33 17.44
CA SER A 43 4.17 -1.00 17.94
C SER A 43 4.70 -1.92 16.85
N ILE A 44 4.08 -1.88 15.66
CA ILE A 44 4.56 -2.64 14.49
C ILE A 44 5.86 -2.04 13.95
N SER A 45 5.92 -0.72 13.85
CA SER A 45 7.01 -0.01 13.17
C SER A 45 8.29 0.04 14.00
N ILE A 46 8.19 0.02 15.33
CA ILE A 46 9.35 0.10 16.23
C ILE A 46 10.35 -1.05 16.00
N ILE A 47 9.87 -2.20 15.53
CA ILE A 47 10.71 -3.34 15.17
C ILE A 47 11.67 -2.96 14.02
N ALA A 48 11.26 -2.06 13.11
CA ALA A 48 12.08 -1.62 11.99
C ALA A 48 13.28 -0.75 12.40
N LEU A 49 13.29 -0.18 13.62
CA LEU A 49 14.47 0.52 14.13
C LEU A 49 15.68 -0.41 14.29
N ARG A 50 15.43 -1.70 14.51
CA ARG A 50 16.43 -2.75 14.69
C ARG A 50 16.78 -3.47 13.38
N TYR A 51 16.27 -3.00 12.25
CA TYR A 51 16.48 -3.62 10.94
C TYR A 51 17.87 -3.29 10.38
N ILE A 52 18.62 -4.34 10.01
CA ILE A 52 19.88 -4.28 9.29
C ILE A 52 19.63 -4.81 7.87
N PRO A 53 19.68 -3.95 6.84
CA PRO A 53 19.34 -4.37 5.50
C PRO A 53 20.41 -5.32 4.94
N HIS A 54 19.95 -6.38 4.27
CA HIS A 54 20.83 -7.21 3.46
C HIS A 54 21.51 -6.35 2.37
N PRO A 55 22.77 -6.60 1.97
CA PRO A 55 23.47 -5.76 0.98
C PRO A 55 22.78 -5.61 -0.39
N LEU A 56 21.93 -6.58 -0.74
CA LEU A 56 21.13 -6.60 -1.97
C LEU A 56 19.72 -6.02 -1.80
N ASP A 57 19.29 -5.74 -0.57
CA ASP A 57 17.97 -5.16 -0.28
C ASP A 57 17.95 -3.67 -0.64
N ASP A 58 16.80 -3.17 -1.11
CA ASP A 58 16.58 -1.74 -1.41
C ASP A 58 16.97 -0.83 -0.24
N GLY A 59 16.72 -1.29 1.00
CA GLY A 59 17.11 -0.58 2.22
C GLY A 59 18.60 -0.26 2.31
N ALA A 60 19.49 -1.17 1.91
CA ALA A 60 20.94 -0.94 1.96
C ALA A 60 21.39 0.14 0.96
N PHE A 61 20.70 0.27 -0.17
CA PHE A 61 20.94 1.35 -1.12
C PHE A 61 20.40 2.69 -0.62
N HIS A 62 19.28 2.69 0.09
CA HIS A 62 18.72 3.88 0.73
C HIS A 62 19.61 4.39 1.87
N PHE A 63 20.16 3.49 2.70
CA PHE A 63 21.01 3.87 3.83
C PHE A 63 22.34 4.46 3.35
N ARG A 64 23.02 3.78 2.40
CA ARG A 64 24.22 4.31 1.74
C ARG A 64 23.98 5.67 1.08
N ALA A 65 22.85 5.82 0.38
CA ALA A 65 22.52 7.09 -0.23
C ALA A 65 22.29 8.19 0.82
N THR A 66 21.62 7.87 1.93
CA THR A 66 21.39 8.79 3.05
C THR A 66 22.70 9.26 3.67
N GLN A 67 23.67 8.36 3.82
CA GLN A 67 25.02 8.71 4.27
C GLN A 67 25.70 9.71 3.33
N VAL A 68 25.59 9.54 2.00
CA VAL A 68 26.18 10.50 1.04
C VAL A 68 25.56 11.89 1.18
N LEU A 69 24.28 11.98 1.61
CA LEU A 69 23.61 13.27 1.78
C LEU A 69 24.15 14.10 2.96
N THR A 70 24.93 13.51 3.88
CA THR A 70 25.54 14.27 5.00
C THR A 70 26.51 15.34 4.50
N ASN A 71 27.05 15.18 3.29
CA ASN A 71 27.94 16.15 2.63
C ASN A 71 27.23 17.45 2.20
N PHE A 72 25.90 17.54 2.35
CA PHE A 72 25.14 18.73 2.01
C PHE A 72 24.69 19.49 3.26
N ASP A 73 25.15 20.74 3.38
CA ASP A 73 24.82 21.63 4.48
C ASP A 73 23.32 21.99 4.52
N ASN A 74 22.71 22.21 3.36
CA ASN A 74 21.29 22.59 3.24
C ASN A 74 20.57 21.80 2.14
N ILE A 75 19.24 21.69 2.24
CA ILE A 75 18.44 20.88 1.30
C ILE A 75 18.39 21.48 -0.10
N ILE A 76 18.55 22.81 -0.22
CA ILE A 76 18.50 23.53 -1.50
C ILE A 76 19.75 23.18 -2.32
N SER A 77 20.94 23.23 -1.72
CA SER A 77 22.19 22.87 -2.39
C SER A 77 22.20 21.41 -2.82
N MET A 78 21.62 20.52 -2.02
CA MET A 78 21.41 19.11 -2.39
C MET A 78 20.57 18.98 -3.67
N PHE A 79 19.41 19.66 -3.77
CA PHE A 79 18.57 19.60 -4.96
C PHE A 79 19.18 20.33 -6.17
N GLN A 80 19.95 21.41 -5.96
CA GLN A 80 20.73 22.05 -7.02
C GLN A 80 21.78 21.11 -7.59
N ALA A 81 22.48 20.34 -6.74
CA ALA A 81 23.43 19.34 -7.18
C ALA A 81 22.74 18.23 -8.00
N PHE A 82 21.59 17.72 -7.54
CA PHE A 82 20.80 16.76 -8.34
C PHE A 82 20.39 17.34 -9.70
N ALA A 83 19.96 18.61 -9.74
CA ALA A 83 19.61 19.30 -10.98
C ALA A 83 20.83 19.50 -11.91
N SER A 84 22.03 19.66 -11.36
CA SER A 84 23.29 19.74 -12.13
C SER A 84 23.86 18.36 -12.52
N GLY A 85 23.12 17.27 -12.31
CA GLY A 85 23.50 15.92 -12.75
C GLY A 85 24.17 15.05 -11.70
N PHE A 86 24.25 15.48 -10.43
CA PHE A 86 24.70 14.63 -9.34
C PHE A 86 23.81 13.39 -9.20
N ARG A 87 24.42 12.22 -8.95
CA ARG A 87 23.71 10.95 -8.76
C ARG A 87 24.25 10.21 -7.56
N VAL A 88 23.37 9.56 -6.81
CA VAL A 88 23.73 8.77 -5.62
C VAL A 88 23.28 7.34 -5.79
N GLY A 89 24.25 6.43 -5.89
CA GLY A 89 23.98 4.99 -6.01
C GLY A 89 23.13 4.63 -7.23
N ARG A 90 22.23 3.65 -7.06
CA ARG A 90 21.47 3.03 -8.15
C ARG A 90 20.22 3.81 -8.58
N TYR A 91 19.66 4.63 -7.69
CA TYR A 91 18.36 5.27 -7.93
C TYR A 91 18.51 6.75 -8.24
N ASP A 92 17.60 7.24 -9.07
CA ASP A 92 17.46 8.67 -9.32
C ASP A 92 16.67 9.33 -8.18
N TYR A 93 17.39 9.75 -7.15
CA TYR A 93 16.83 10.46 -6.00
C TYR A 93 16.45 11.91 -6.30
N GLY A 94 17.00 12.50 -7.37
CA GLY A 94 16.64 13.85 -7.81
C GLY A 94 15.19 13.95 -8.28
N SER A 95 14.64 12.87 -8.85
CA SER A 95 13.25 12.83 -9.36
C SER A 95 12.19 12.40 -8.34
N VAL A 96 12.57 12.12 -7.09
CA VAL A 96 11.64 11.76 -5.99
C VAL A 96 11.83 12.66 -4.76
N PRO A 97 11.48 13.96 -4.88
CA PRO A 97 11.90 14.98 -3.92
C PRO A 97 11.35 14.76 -2.50
N VAL A 98 10.18 14.16 -2.35
CA VAL A 98 9.61 13.92 -1.00
C VAL A 98 10.41 12.85 -0.25
N PHE A 99 10.73 11.73 -0.90
CA PHE A 99 11.53 10.69 -0.25
C PHE A 99 12.97 11.13 -0.01
N THR A 100 13.56 11.87 -0.96
CA THR A 100 14.91 12.41 -0.81
C THR A 100 14.99 13.45 0.31
N SER A 101 13.95 14.28 0.48
CA SER A 101 13.84 15.18 1.62
C SER A 101 13.75 14.41 2.93
N LEU A 102 13.00 13.31 2.97
CA LEU A 102 12.92 12.44 4.15
C LEU A 102 14.29 11.84 4.50
N MET A 103 15.03 11.31 3.52
CA MET A 103 16.41 10.84 3.72
C MET A 103 17.29 11.97 4.26
N TYR A 104 17.19 13.16 3.68
CA TYR A 104 17.93 14.33 4.14
C TYR A 104 17.63 14.67 5.61
N PHE A 105 16.39 14.60 6.07
CA PHE A 105 16.05 14.83 7.49
C PHE A 105 16.64 13.79 8.44
N VAL A 106 16.77 12.53 8.00
CA VAL A 106 17.32 11.44 8.82
C VAL A 106 18.85 11.41 8.78
N ARG A 107 19.50 12.04 7.81
CA ARG A 107 20.95 11.85 7.54
C ARG A 107 21.88 12.10 8.73
N ASN A 108 21.58 13.10 9.56
CA ASN A 108 22.44 13.48 10.69
C ASN A 108 22.23 12.62 11.93
N THR A 109 21.28 11.67 11.91
CA THR A 109 21.10 10.74 13.04
C THR A 109 22.11 9.61 13.02
N HIS A 110 22.76 9.34 11.87
CA HIS A 110 23.59 8.14 11.62
C HIS A 110 22.89 6.81 11.94
N HIS A 111 21.57 6.84 12.08
CA HIS A 111 20.71 5.70 12.38
C HIS A 111 19.62 5.61 11.29
N TYR A 112 20.03 5.13 10.12
CA TYR A 112 19.19 5.16 8.92
C TYR A 112 18.01 4.19 8.96
N SER A 113 17.98 3.24 9.91
CA SER A 113 16.82 2.41 10.22
C SER A 113 15.59 3.22 10.65
N LEU A 114 15.78 4.49 11.06
CA LEU A 114 14.69 5.45 11.26
C LEU A 114 13.87 5.66 9.97
N LEU A 115 14.49 5.58 8.79
CA LEU A 115 13.79 5.65 7.51
C LEU A 115 12.83 4.46 7.32
N SER A 116 13.28 3.25 7.70
CA SER A 116 12.46 2.04 7.69
C SER A 116 11.31 2.12 8.69
N PHE A 117 11.55 2.68 9.89
CA PHE A 117 10.53 2.96 10.89
C PHE A 117 9.45 3.91 10.37
N ILE A 118 9.83 5.05 9.78
CA ILE A 118 8.88 6.02 9.23
C ILE A 118 8.08 5.40 8.09
N SER A 119 8.74 4.65 7.20
CA SER A 119 8.08 3.93 6.10
C SER A 119 7.04 2.93 6.60
N ALA A 120 7.40 2.10 7.58
CA ALA A 120 6.48 1.15 8.20
C ALA A 120 5.29 1.88 8.84
N PHE A 121 5.55 2.95 9.58
CA PHE A 121 4.49 3.70 10.26
C PHE A 121 3.51 4.30 9.27
N VAL A 122 4.00 5.04 8.26
CA VAL A 122 3.15 5.66 7.24
C VAL A 122 2.35 4.61 6.48
N THR A 123 2.97 3.47 6.15
CA THR A 123 2.32 2.40 5.38
C THR A 123 1.18 1.76 6.16
N TYR A 124 1.46 1.25 7.37
CA TYR A 124 0.44 0.59 8.18
C TYR A 124 -0.64 1.56 8.68
N PHE A 125 -0.27 2.80 9.00
CA PHE A 125 -1.24 3.82 9.39
C PHE A 125 -2.18 4.16 8.24
N SER A 126 -1.65 4.39 7.04
CA SER A 126 -2.47 4.77 5.88
C SER A 126 -3.47 3.69 5.51
N PHE A 127 -3.03 2.42 5.46
CA PHE A 127 -3.93 1.29 5.22
C PHE A 127 -4.93 1.05 6.36
N GLY A 128 -4.44 1.05 7.60
CA GLY A 128 -5.27 0.83 8.78
C GLY A 128 -6.31 1.93 8.98
N TYR A 129 -5.97 3.19 8.68
CA TYR A 129 -6.87 4.34 8.81
C TYR A 129 -8.10 4.19 7.94
N VAL A 130 -7.94 3.75 6.68
CA VAL A 130 -9.06 3.49 5.75
C VAL A 130 -10.05 2.51 6.38
N VAL A 131 -9.56 1.41 6.96
CA VAL A 131 -10.42 0.41 7.61
C VAL A 131 -11.07 0.99 8.86
N VAL A 132 -10.30 1.63 9.74
CA VAL A 132 -10.81 2.18 11.00
C VAL A 132 -11.90 3.21 10.75
N ASP A 133 -11.65 4.15 9.84
CA ASP A 133 -12.57 5.21 9.49
C ASP A 133 -13.80 4.68 8.74
N LEU A 134 -13.65 3.66 7.89
CA LEU A 134 -14.78 2.97 7.25
C LEU A 134 -15.70 2.34 8.30
N PHE A 135 -15.17 1.60 9.26
CA PHE A 135 -15.97 0.97 10.32
C PHE A 135 -16.63 2.02 11.23
N LYS A 136 -15.95 3.13 11.52
CA LYS A 136 -16.56 4.29 12.18
C LYS A 136 -17.69 4.94 11.39
N SER A 137 -17.81 4.72 10.09
CA SER A 137 -18.93 5.25 9.29
C SER A 137 -20.20 4.39 9.40
N TYR A 138 -20.07 3.12 9.80
CA TYR A 138 -21.21 2.23 9.98
C TYR A 138 -21.86 2.42 11.36
N LYS A 139 -23.19 2.29 11.42
CA LYS A 139 -23.93 2.31 12.71
C LYS A 139 -23.70 1.01 13.48
N ASN A 140 -23.90 -0.12 12.81
CA ASN A 140 -23.78 -1.47 13.37
C ASN A 140 -22.83 -2.29 12.52
N TYR A 141 -21.93 -3.03 13.17
CA TYR A 141 -21.00 -3.96 12.53
C TYR A 141 -20.53 -5.02 13.54
N SER A 142 -20.10 -6.17 13.03
CA SER A 142 -19.46 -7.20 13.86
C SER A 142 -18.03 -6.78 14.22
N LYS A 143 -17.70 -6.81 15.51
CA LYS A 143 -16.34 -6.59 16.03
C LYS A 143 -15.34 -7.59 15.44
N LEU A 144 -15.77 -8.84 15.25
CA LEU A 144 -14.95 -9.88 14.64
C LEU A 144 -14.66 -9.57 13.16
N THR A 145 -15.66 -9.13 12.40
CA THR A 145 -15.45 -8.74 10.99
C THR A 145 -14.51 -7.53 10.89
N TYR A 146 -14.67 -6.56 11.80
CA TYR A 146 -13.78 -5.40 11.86
C TYR A 146 -12.33 -5.80 12.09
N ILE A 147 -12.05 -6.60 13.12
CA ILE A 147 -10.67 -7.01 13.43
C ILE A 147 -10.08 -7.88 12.31
N LEU A 148 -10.86 -8.79 11.72
CA LEU A 148 -10.40 -9.65 10.63
C LEU A 148 -10.05 -8.84 9.38
N ILE A 149 -10.86 -7.87 8.98
CA ILE A 149 -10.55 -7.00 7.83
C ILE A 149 -9.32 -6.16 8.11
N LEU A 150 -9.21 -5.57 9.31
CA LEU A 150 -8.05 -4.75 9.69
C LEU A 150 -6.75 -5.58 9.65
N ILE A 151 -6.75 -6.77 10.27
CA ILE A 151 -5.59 -7.66 10.24
C ILE A 151 -5.29 -8.10 8.80
N THR A 152 -6.30 -8.46 8.01
CA THR A 152 -6.11 -8.91 6.62
C THR A 152 -5.46 -7.83 5.77
N VAL A 153 -5.96 -6.58 5.84
CA VAL A 153 -5.40 -5.43 5.13
C VAL A 153 -3.94 -5.16 5.55
N CYS A 154 -3.62 -5.29 6.84
CA CYS A 154 -2.24 -5.18 7.31
C CYS A 154 -1.35 -6.34 6.80
N LEU A 155 -1.83 -7.59 6.85
CA LEU A 155 -1.08 -8.78 6.41
C LEU A 155 -0.87 -8.83 4.89
N LEU A 156 -1.72 -8.21 4.09
CA LEU A 156 -1.52 -8.14 2.64
C LEU A 156 -0.29 -7.27 2.25
N ASN A 157 0.24 -6.49 3.20
CA ASN A 157 1.54 -5.84 3.08
C ASN A 157 2.61 -6.70 3.72
N ASN A 158 3.65 -7.02 2.95
CA ASN A 158 4.81 -7.71 3.50
C ASN A 158 5.68 -6.75 4.30
N TYR A 159 5.98 -7.12 5.55
CA TYR A 159 6.73 -6.30 6.48
C TYR A 159 8.15 -6.00 5.96
N ARG A 160 8.90 -7.00 5.47
CA ARG A 160 10.25 -6.81 4.91
C ARG A 160 10.23 -5.89 3.68
N TYR A 161 9.25 -6.04 2.79
CA TYR A 161 9.07 -5.12 1.66
C TYR A 161 8.76 -3.70 2.11
N THR A 162 8.07 -3.52 3.23
CA THR A 162 7.75 -2.21 3.79
C THR A 162 8.98 -1.56 4.45
N THR A 163 9.81 -2.34 5.14
CA THR A 163 11.03 -1.85 5.79
C THR A 163 12.19 -1.63 4.83
N SER A 164 12.25 -2.40 3.72
CA SER A 164 13.32 -2.33 2.72
C SER A 164 12.92 -1.54 1.46
N GLY A 165 11.83 -1.95 0.79
CA GLY A 165 11.26 -1.31 -0.42
C GLY A 165 10.47 -0.05 -0.11
N MET A 166 10.98 0.76 0.83
CA MET A 166 10.28 1.81 1.57
C MET A 166 9.47 2.76 0.68
N ARG A 167 10.09 3.26 -0.41
CA ARG A 167 9.46 4.21 -1.34
C ARG A 167 8.14 3.70 -1.92
N PHE A 168 8.13 2.46 -2.41
CA PHE A 168 6.97 1.94 -3.12
C PHE A 168 5.80 1.68 -2.16
N CYS A 169 6.06 1.03 -1.03
CA CYS A 169 5.02 0.73 -0.03
C CYS A 169 4.42 2.01 0.57
N MET A 170 5.26 3.00 0.87
CA MET A 170 4.82 4.31 1.36
C MET A 170 3.97 5.05 0.31
N ALA A 171 4.41 5.10 -0.94
CA ALA A 171 3.65 5.75 -1.99
C ALA A 171 2.28 5.07 -2.23
N ILE A 172 2.24 3.73 -2.30
CA ILE A 172 1.01 2.96 -2.55
C ILE A 172 0.00 3.10 -1.42
N SER A 173 0.44 3.03 -0.18
CA SER A 173 -0.44 3.19 0.98
C SER A 173 -1.06 4.59 1.04
N LEU A 174 -0.29 5.64 0.72
CA LEU A 174 -0.78 7.01 0.58
C LEU A 174 -1.75 7.15 -0.59
N ILE A 175 -1.50 6.50 -1.74
CA ILE A 175 -2.45 6.47 -2.87
C ILE A 175 -3.80 5.92 -2.41
N MET A 176 -3.81 4.79 -1.70
CA MET A 176 -5.04 4.20 -1.19
C MET A 176 -5.77 5.14 -0.23
N LEU A 177 -5.03 5.75 0.71
CA LEU A 177 -5.59 6.70 1.67
C LEU A 177 -6.22 7.90 0.97
N ILE A 178 -5.52 8.52 0.01
CA ILE A 178 -6.03 9.69 -0.73
C ILE A 178 -7.26 9.29 -1.55
N MET A 179 -7.22 8.17 -2.28
CA MET A 179 -8.38 7.67 -3.03
C MET A 179 -9.59 7.44 -2.12
N TYR A 180 -9.37 6.85 -0.94
CA TYR A 180 -10.42 6.65 0.05
C TYR A 180 -10.99 7.99 0.57
N LEU A 181 -10.15 8.93 0.99
CA LEU A 181 -10.60 10.24 1.48
C LEU A 181 -11.36 11.01 0.41
N GLU A 182 -10.92 10.94 -0.84
CA GLU A 182 -11.57 11.62 -1.96
C GLU A 182 -12.90 10.95 -2.35
N SER A 183 -13.01 9.64 -2.16
CA SER A 183 -14.26 8.90 -2.39
C SER A 183 -15.40 9.43 -1.54
N LYS A 184 -15.12 9.93 -0.32
CA LYS A 184 -16.10 10.59 0.57
C LYS A 184 -16.78 11.81 -0.07
N TYR A 185 -16.09 12.45 -1.01
CA TYR A 185 -16.61 13.57 -1.79
C TYR A 185 -17.05 13.12 -3.19
N ASN A 186 -17.32 11.82 -3.38
CA ASN A 186 -17.73 11.23 -4.65
C ASN A 186 -16.77 11.57 -5.81
N TYR A 187 -15.49 11.78 -5.48
CA TYR A 187 -14.44 12.15 -6.42
C TYR A 187 -14.68 13.49 -7.15
N THR A 188 -15.40 14.43 -6.54
CA THR A 188 -15.80 15.72 -7.16
C THR A 188 -14.90 16.91 -6.82
N LYS A 189 -14.07 16.81 -5.78
CA LYS A 189 -13.27 17.93 -5.27
C LYS A 189 -11.89 17.97 -5.91
N ASN A 190 -11.74 18.71 -7.01
CA ASN A 190 -10.49 18.78 -7.79
C ASN A 190 -9.25 19.20 -6.98
N TRP A 191 -9.39 20.03 -5.95
CA TRP A 191 -8.23 20.41 -5.12
C TRP A 191 -7.58 19.21 -4.42
N MET A 192 -8.34 18.12 -4.19
CA MET A 192 -7.78 16.89 -3.63
C MET A 192 -6.80 16.19 -4.57
N MET A 193 -6.81 16.53 -5.87
CA MET A 193 -5.83 16.02 -6.83
C MET A 193 -4.40 16.44 -6.47
N LEU A 194 -4.22 17.59 -5.82
CA LEU A 194 -2.91 18.08 -5.41
C LEU A 194 -2.21 17.12 -4.44
N TRP A 195 -2.98 16.38 -3.63
CA TRP A 195 -2.41 15.39 -2.71
C TRP A 195 -1.68 14.25 -3.42
N TYR A 196 -2.03 13.93 -4.67
CA TYR A 196 -1.35 12.88 -5.43
C TYR A 196 0.09 13.24 -5.85
N ILE A 197 0.46 14.52 -5.76
CA ILE A 197 1.86 14.96 -5.97
C ILE A 197 2.78 14.31 -4.93
N VAL A 198 2.30 14.11 -3.69
CA VAL A 198 3.09 13.53 -2.59
C VAL A 198 3.53 12.09 -2.92
N PRO A 199 2.63 11.11 -3.17
CA PRO A 199 3.05 9.74 -3.48
C PRO A 199 3.82 9.63 -4.80
N ILE A 200 3.52 10.45 -5.82
CA ILE A 200 4.33 10.51 -7.06
C ILE A 200 5.77 10.92 -6.74
N SER A 201 5.93 11.92 -5.87
CA SER A 201 7.22 12.44 -5.44
C SER A 201 7.96 11.52 -4.46
N ILE A 202 7.34 10.42 -4.01
CA ILE A 202 7.98 9.36 -3.24
C ILE A 202 8.42 8.22 -4.18
N HIS A 203 7.54 7.81 -5.11
CA HIS A 203 7.83 6.75 -6.05
C HIS A 203 7.05 6.92 -7.37
N SER A 204 7.76 7.19 -8.47
CA SER A 204 7.14 7.49 -9.77
C SER A 204 6.29 6.36 -10.36
N ALA A 205 6.54 5.10 -10.01
CA ALA A 205 5.72 3.98 -10.49
C ALA A 205 4.25 3.99 -10.03
N VAL A 206 3.81 4.90 -9.14
CA VAL A 206 2.38 5.02 -8.82
C VAL A 206 1.58 5.84 -9.85
N VAL A 207 2.27 6.42 -10.85
CA VAL A 207 1.70 7.39 -11.80
C VAL A 207 0.49 6.86 -12.57
N TYR A 208 0.44 5.57 -12.93
CA TYR A 208 -0.69 5.04 -13.68
C TYR A 208 -1.96 4.89 -12.83
N PHE A 209 -1.85 4.69 -11.51
CA PHE A 209 -3.01 4.76 -10.61
C PHE A 209 -3.57 6.17 -10.52
N VAL A 210 -2.66 7.15 -10.48
CA VAL A 210 -3.01 8.57 -10.48
C VAL A 210 -3.65 8.96 -11.82
N ALA A 211 -3.09 8.51 -12.94
CA ALA A 211 -3.65 8.73 -14.27
C ALA A 211 -5.07 8.15 -14.40
N LEU A 212 -5.29 6.92 -13.91
CA LEU A 212 -6.64 6.33 -13.86
C LEU A 212 -7.59 7.21 -13.04
N ARG A 213 -7.13 7.75 -11.90
CA ARG A 213 -7.92 8.67 -11.09
C ARG A 213 -8.26 9.96 -11.85
N PHE A 214 -7.34 10.54 -12.61
CA PHE A 214 -7.60 11.74 -13.42
C PHE A 214 -8.69 11.51 -14.48
N ILE A 215 -8.71 10.34 -15.12
CA ILE A 215 -9.76 10.00 -16.09
C ILE A 215 -11.06 9.50 -15.42
N PHE A 216 -11.05 9.22 -14.12
CA PHE A 216 -12.19 8.62 -13.42
C PHE A 216 -13.47 9.45 -13.46
N PHE A 217 -13.38 10.78 -13.62
CA PHE A 217 -14.56 11.64 -13.84
C PHE A 217 -15.40 11.16 -15.03
N TYR A 218 -14.73 10.77 -16.12
CA TYR A 218 -15.37 10.23 -17.32
C TYR A 218 -15.79 8.77 -17.13
N LEU A 219 -15.18 8.03 -16.20
CA LEU A 219 -15.46 6.62 -15.94
C LEU A 219 -16.57 6.37 -14.91
N LYS A 220 -16.98 7.38 -14.12
CA LYS A 220 -17.93 7.24 -13.00
C LYS A 220 -19.21 6.44 -13.32
N LYS A 221 -19.73 6.57 -14.54
CA LYS A 221 -20.79 5.70 -15.09
C LYS A 221 -20.16 4.51 -15.81
N ILE A 222 -20.32 3.33 -15.22
CA ILE A 222 -19.79 2.07 -15.75
C ILE A 222 -20.59 1.61 -16.97
N THR A 223 -19.88 1.44 -18.08
CA THR A 223 -20.36 0.87 -19.34
C THR A 223 -19.34 -0.13 -19.86
N LEU A 224 -19.77 -1.08 -20.69
CA LEU A 224 -18.88 -2.10 -21.27
C LEU A 224 -17.70 -1.46 -22.01
N GLY A 225 -17.95 -0.45 -22.84
CA GLY A 225 -16.89 0.25 -23.59
C GLY A 225 -15.83 0.88 -22.69
N LYS A 226 -16.24 1.52 -21.58
CA LYS A 226 -15.29 2.09 -20.60
C LYS A 226 -14.53 1.01 -19.85
N SER A 227 -15.18 -0.10 -19.52
CA SER A 227 -14.52 -1.23 -18.87
C SER A 227 -13.48 -1.88 -19.78
N LEU A 228 -13.80 -2.07 -21.07
CA LEU A 228 -12.86 -2.58 -22.07
C LEU A 228 -11.69 -1.61 -22.29
N LEU A 229 -11.96 -0.29 -22.37
CA LEU A 229 -10.91 0.72 -22.49
C LEU A 229 -9.90 0.63 -21.34
N VAL A 230 -10.37 0.50 -20.10
CA VAL A 230 -9.48 0.42 -18.92
C VAL A 230 -8.75 -0.93 -18.87
N LEU A 231 -9.42 -2.03 -19.18
CA LEU A 231 -8.81 -3.37 -19.24
C LEU A 231 -7.70 -3.43 -20.29
N LEU A 232 -7.93 -2.85 -21.46
CA LEU A 232 -6.95 -2.79 -22.55
C LEU A 232 -5.95 -1.64 -22.40
N GLY A 233 -6.11 -0.77 -21.39
CA GLY A 233 -5.28 0.42 -21.21
C GLY A 233 -3.79 0.10 -21.08
N PHE A 234 -3.42 -0.89 -20.26
CA PHE A 234 -2.02 -1.30 -20.10
C PHE A 234 -1.42 -1.88 -21.40
N PRO A 235 -2.05 -2.88 -22.06
CA PRO A 235 -1.59 -3.38 -23.35
C PRO A 235 -1.46 -2.30 -24.43
N ILE A 236 -2.42 -1.38 -24.49
CA ILE A 236 -2.40 -0.25 -25.44
C ILE A 236 -1.22 0.68 -25.15
N ILE A 237 -1.02 1.09 -23.90
CA ILE A 237 0.10 1.97 -23.50
C ILE A 237 1.43 1.33 -23.87
N ILE A 238 1.60 0.03 -23.56
CA ILE A 238 2.85 -0.67 -23.84
C ILE A 238 3.12 -0.75 -25.34
N LYS A 239 2.10 -1.00 -26.17
CA LYS A 239 2.26 -1.05 -27.62
C LYS A 239 2.48 0.33 -28.26
N LEU A 240 1.85 1.39 -27.73
CA LEU A 240 1.93 2.74 -28.29
C LEU A 240 3.17 3.51 -27.83
N THR A 241 3.71 3.23 -26.63
CA THR A 241 4.87 3.97 -26.10
C THR A 241 6.08 3.95 -27.04
N PRO A 242 6.50 2.80 -27.62
CA PRO A 242 7.58 2.76 -28.62
C PRO A 242 7.37 3.71 -29.79
N ILE A 243 6.16 3.69 -30.37
CA ILE A 243 5.79 4.52 -31.52
C ILE A 243 5.86 6.01 -31.14
N PHE A 244 5.32 6.38 -29.98
CA PHE A 244 5.37 7.76 -29.50
C PHE A 244 6.80 8.21 -29.18
N ALA A 245 7.65 7.35 -28.63
CA ALA A 245 9.04 7.69 -28.33
C ALA A 245 9.85 7.96 -29.59
N GLU A 246 9.67 7.13 -30.62
CA GLU A 246 10.31 7.31 -31.92
C GLU A 246 9.85 8.60 -32.59
N TRP A 247 8.54 8.88 -32.55
CA TRP A 247 7.97 10.08 -33.16
C TRP A 247 8.35 11.38 -32.44
N THR A 248 8.39 11.37 -31.11
CA THR A 248 8.61 12.61 -30.33
C THR A 248 10.07 12.86 -29.96
N GLY A 249 10.92 11.84 -29.98
CA GLY A 249 12.31 11.94 -29.52
C GLY A 249 12.47 12.25 -28.01
N ILE A 250 11.38 12.24 -27.23
CA ILE A 250 11.41 12.62 -25.82
C ILE A 250 12.07 11.51 -24.99
N SER A 251 13.16 11.86 -24.29
CA SER A 251 13.97 10.96 -23.46
C SER A 251 13.17 10.23 -22.36
N PHE A 252 12.09 10.83 -21.87
CA PHE A 252 11.16 10.20 -20.93
C PHE A 252 10.55 8.90 -21.49
N PHE A 253 10.05 8.91 -22.73
CA PHE A 253 9.45 7.72 -23.32
C PHE A 253 10.49 6.62 -23.59
N GLN A 254 11.71 6.99 -23.97
CA GLN A 254 12.82 6.04 -24.08
C GLN A 254 13.19 5.41 -22.72
N SER A 255 13.13 6.17 -21.63
CA SER A 255 13.29 5.61 -20.28
C SER A 255 12.12 4.70 -19.89
N PHE A 256 10.91 4.98 -20.36
CA PHE A 256 9.73 4.16 -20.08
C PHE A 256 9.77 2.84 -20.85
N ILE A 257 10.17 2.85 -22.13
CA ILE A 257 10.39 1.66 -22.96
C ILE A 257 11.41 0.72 -22.32
N ARG A 258 12.58 1.25 -21.95
CA ARG A 258 13.62 0.46 -21.26
C ARG A 258 13.10 -0.19 -19.98
N LYS A 259 12.25 0.51 -19.21
CA LYS A 259 11.62 -0.06 -18.01
C LYS A 259 10.58 -1.12 -18.37
N ILE A 260 9.75 -0.89 -19.40
CA ILE A 260 8.83 -1.90 -19.91
C ILE A 260 9.61 -3.14 -20.34
N ASP A 261 10.67 -3.01 -21.12
CA ASP A 261 11.48 -4.15 -21.59
C ASP A 261 12.06 -4.94 -20.41
N ILE A 262 12.68 -4.25 -19.44
CA ILE A 262 13.23 -4.87 -18.22
C ILE A 262 12.14 -5.54 -17.37
N TYR A 263 10.95 -4.96 -17.27
CA TYR A 263 9.87 -5.44 -16.40
C TYR A 263 8.86 -6.35 -17.10
N SER A 264 8.96 -6.49 -18.43
CA SER A 264 8.19 -7.41 -19.25
C SER A 264 8.96 -8.69 -19.55
N ASP A 265 10.30 -8.67 -19.44
CA ASP A 265 11.11 -9.88 -19.50
C ASP A 265 10.83 -10.79 -18.29
N ASN A 266 10.11 -11.87 -18.57
CA ASN A 266 9.77 -12.88 -17.57
C ASN A 266 10.94 -13.85 -17.27
N ALA A 267 12.00 -13.88 -18.08
CA ALA A 267 13.14 -14.78 -17.92
C ALA A 267 14.03 -14.35 -16.74
N SER A 268 14.41 -13.07 -16.71
CA SER A 268 15.10 -12.45 -15.57
C SER A 268 14.28 -12.54 -14.27
N TYR A 269 12.95 -12.64 -14.39
CA TYR A 269 12.01 -12.74 -13.28
C TYR A 269 11.84 -14.19 -12.77
N ALA A 270 12.07 -15.21 -13.60
CA ALA A 270 11.93 -16.62 -13.21
C ALA A 270 13.03 -17.07 -12.24
N GLU A 271 14.25 -16.54 -12.35
CA GLU A 271 15.37 -16.84 -11.43
C GLU A 271 15.19 -16.22 -10.04
N LEU A 272 14.43 -15.12 -9.93
CA LEU A 272 14.20 -14.38 -8.69
C LEU A 272 13.02 -14.91 -7.86
N PHE A 273 12.20 -15.82 -8.39
CA PHE A 273 10.95 -16.21 -7.76
C PHE A 273 11.08 -17.44 -6.85
N ASN A 274 10.90 -17.19 -5.56
CA ASN A 274 10.47 -18.24 -4.65
C ASN A 274 9.01 -18.65 -4.96
N THR A 275 8.64 -19.87 -4.58
CA THR A 275 7.27 -20.42 -4.77
C THR A 275 6.18 -19.46 -4.26
N THR A 276 6.46 -18.69 -3.20
CA THR A 276 5.52 -17.77 -2.56
C THR A 276 5.10 -16.60 -3.45
N LEU A 277 6.01 -15.96 -4.17
CA LEU A 277 5.68 -14.85 -5.06
C LEU A 277 4.87 -15.31 -6.28
N THR A 278 5.19 -16.48 -6.85
CA THR A 278 4.43 -17.06 -7.97
C THR A 278 2.99 -17.36 -7.55
N VAL A 279 2.81 -17.97 -6.38
CA VAL A 279 1.49 -18.28 -5.81
C VAL A 279 0.69 -17.00 -5.56
N ARG A 280 1.32 -15.93 -5.04
CA ARG A 280 0.67 -14.62 -4.84
C ARG A 280 0.10 -14.06 -6.15
N LEU A 281 0.83 -14.15 -7.25
CA LEU A 281 0.36 -13.65 -8.56
C LEU A 281 -0.91 -14.37 -9.02
N TYR A 282 -0.93 -15.70 -8.96
CA TYR A 282 -2.11 -16.51 -9.34
C TYR A 282 -3.30 -16.25 -8.41
N ILE A 283 -3.06 -16.20 -7.10
CA ILE A 283 -4.10 -15.85 -6.13
C ILE A 283 -4.66 -14.45 -6.41
N GLY A 284 -3.81 -13.49 -6.78
CA GLY A 284 -4.26 -12.16 -7.17
C GLY A 284 -5.28 -12.20 -8.31
N VAL A 285 -5.08 -13.07 -9.32
CA VAL A 285 -6.02 -13.22 -10.44
C VAL A 285 -7.34 -13.79 -9.94
N VAL A 286 -7.29 -14.82 -9.09
CA VAL A 286 -8.48 -15.41 -8.47
C VAL A 286 -9.27 -14.36 -7.67
N LEU A 287 -8.60 -13.59 -6.81
CA LEU A 287 -9.23 -12.55 -6.00
C LEU A 287 -9.86 -11.44 -6.87
N MET A 288 -9.19 -11.02 -7.95
CA MET A 288 -9.75 -10.08 -8.92
C MET A 288 -11.03 -10.62 -9.56
N ILE A 289 -11.03 -11.87 -10.02
CA ILE A 289 -12.20 -12.50 -10.64
C ILE A 289 -13.36 -12.62 -9.64
N LEU A 290 -13.09 -13.10 -8.42
CA LEU A 290 -14.11 -13.23 -7.37
C LEU A 290 -14.73 -11.87 -7.01
N PHE A 291 -13.91 -10.82 -6.90
CA PHE A 291 -14.39 -9.47 -6.67
C PHE A 291 -15.25 -8.95 -7.83
N LEU A 292 -14.85 -9.17 -9.08
CA LEU A 292 -15.64 -8.78 -10.24
C LEU A 292 -17.00 -9.51 -10.27
N ILE A 293 -17.03 -10.81 -9.98
CA ILE A 293 -18.29 -11.58 -9.86
C ILE A 293 -19.18 -10.94 -8.80
N GLN A 294 -18.64 -10.69 -7.60
CA GLN A 294 -19.39 -10.08 -6.49
C GLN A 294 -19.94 -8.69 -6.89
N TYR A 295 -19.10 -7.87 -7.55
CA TYR A 295 -19.49 -6.57 -8.07
C TYR A 295 -20.64 -6.68 -9.07
N PHE A 296 -20.57 -7.61 -10.04
CA PHE A 296 -21.61 -7.77 -11.06
C PHE A 296 -22.94 -8.25 -10.48
N VAL A 297 -22.93 -9.18 -9.51
CA VAL A 297 -24.14 -9.65 -8.81
C VAL A 297 -24.90 -8.49 -8.16
N LEU A 298 -24.17 -7.52 -7.59
CA LEU A 298 -24.75 -6.35 -6.91
C LEU A 298 -24.90 -5.12 -7.82
N SER A 299 -24.36 -5.15 -9.03
CA SER A 299 -24.21 -3.97 -9.90
C SER A 299 -25.52 -3.25 -10.22
N ARG A 300 -26.64 -3.97 -10.34
CA ARG A 300 -27.96 -3.35 -10.57
C ARG A 300 -28.45 -2.61 -9.32
N THR A 301 -28.34 -3.25 -8.16
CA THR A 301 -28.75 -2.68 -6.87
C THR A 301 -27.96 -1.43 -6.52
N ILE A 302 -26.63 -1.47 -6.64
CA ILE A 302 -25.75 -0.36 -6.20
C ILE A 302 -25.73 0.82 -7.16
N LYS A 303 -26.26 0.68 -8.39
CA LYS A 303 -26.30 1.78 -9.36
C LYS A 303 -27.20 2.94 -8.91
N GLU A 304 -28.22 2.65 -8.12
CA GLU A 304 -29.25 3.59 -7.68
C GLU A 304 -28.92 4.23 -6.33
N ILE A 305 -27.82 3.79 -5.68
CA ILE A 305 -27.46 4.21 -4.33
C ILE A 305 -26.44 5.34 -4.38
N ASP A 306 -26.79 6.48 -3.80
CA ASP A 306 -25.86 7.58 -3.55
C ASP A 306 -25.17 7.39 -2.18
N ASP A 307 -24.16 6.51 -2.15
CA ASP A 307 -23.23 6.38 -1.02
C ASP A 307 -21.79 6.52 -1.54
N TRP A 308 -21.02 7.35 -0.86
CA TRP A 308 -19.62 7.58 -1.13
C TRP A 308 -18.79 6.28 -1.10
N LYS A 309 -19.20 5.29 -0.30
CA LYS A 309 -18.56 3.96 -0.25
C LYS A 309 -18.65 3.24 -1.60
N ILE A 310 -19.75 3.41 -2.33
CA ILE A 310 -19.91 2.86 -3.67
C ILE A 310 -18.97 3.56 -4.67
N SER A 311 -18.69 4.85 -4.49
CA SER A 311 -17.66 5.54 -5.28
C SER A 311 -16.28 4.90 -5.09
N PHE A 312 -15.90 4.56 -3.86
CA PHE A 312 -14.67 3.81 -3.58
C PHE A 312 -14.66 2.45 -4.29
N VAL A 313 -15.75 1.68 -4.18
CA VAL A 313 -15.90 0.38 -4.87
C VAL A 313 -15.76 0.52 -6.40
N LYS A 314 -16.33 1.57 -7.01
CA LYS A 314 -16.18 1.84 -8.45
C LYS A 314 -14.74 2.14 -8.84
N MET A 315 -13.98 2.85 -8.01
CA MET A 315 -12.56 3.08 -8.26
C MET A 315 -11.77 1.76 -8.15
N THR A 316 -12.04 0.95 -7.13
CA THR A 316 -11.48 -0.41 -7.00
C THR A 316 -11.79 -1.27 -8.23
N TYR A 317 -13.03 -1.25 -8.73
CA TYR A 317 -13.43 -1.94 -9.95
C TYR A 317 -12.56 -1.56 -11.16
N TYR A 318 -12.33 -0.27 -11.40
CA TYR A 318 -11.49 0.15 -12.52
C TYR A 318 -10.00 -0.18 -12.30
N LEU A 319 -9.51 -0.10 -11.05
CA LEU A 319 -8.16 -0.55 -10.71
C LEU A 319 -7.99 -2.06 -10.90
N THR A 320 -9.02 -2.84 -10.60
CA THR A 320 -9.04 -4.29 -10.89
C THR A 320 -8.91 -4.53 -12.39
N LEU A 321 -9.71 -3.85 -13.22
CA LEU A 321 -9.62 -4.00 -14.68
C LEU A 321 -8.26 -3.59 -15.23
N LEU A 322 -7.74 -2.45 -14.77
CA LEU A 322 -6.42 -1.96 -15.16
C LEU A 322 -5.34 -3.00 -14.80
N SER A 323 -5.42 -3.56 -13.58
CA SER A 323 -4.47 -4.58 -13.11
C SER A 323 -4.61 -5.92 -13.85
N MET A 324 -5.83 -6.33 -14.23
CA MET A 324 -6.03 -7.50 -15.09
C MET A 324 -5.37 -7.31 -16.46
N GLY A 325 -5.41 -6.11 -17.02
CA GLY A 325 -4.69 -5.77 -18.26
C GLY A 325 -3.17 -5.88 -18.13
N SER A 326 -2.63 -5.75 -16.91
CA SER A 326 -1.20 -5.87 -16.63
C SER A 326 -0.70 -7.30 -16.38
N VAL A 327 -1.59 -8.29 -16.27
CA VAL A 327 -1.24 -9.70 -15.92
C VAL A 327 -0.13 -10.30 -16.79
N PRO A 328 -0.05 -10.05 -18.12
CA PRO A 328 1.06 -10.54 -18.94
C PRO A 328 2.45 -10.01 -18.51
N PHE A 329 2.49 -8.88 -17.80
CA PHE A 329 3.68 -8.18 -17.34
C PHE A 329 3.88 -8.43 -15.84
N ARG A 330 4.42 -9.60 -15.47
CA ARG A 330 4.39 -10.13 -14.09
C ARG A 330 4.95 -9.19 -13.04
N ASN A 331 5.99 -8.41 -13.34
CA ASN A 331 6.57 -7.46 -12.38
C ASN A 331 5.66 -6.26 -12.11
N ILE A 332 5.08 -5.69 -13.17
CA ILE A 332 4.09 -4.59 -13.06
C ILE A 332 2.85 -5.10 -12.30
N TYR A 333 2.39 -6.29 -12.65
CA TYR A 333 1.24 -6.91 -12.00
C TYR A 333 1.50 -7.19 -10.51
N ASP A 334 2.67 -7.74 -10.13
CA ASP A 334 3.02 -7.97 -8.72
C ASP A 334 2.96 -6.67 -7.89
N ARG A 335 3.48 -5.57 -8.46
CA ARG A 335 3.41 -4.23 -7.87
C ARG A 335 1.97 -3.76 -7.71
N ASN A 336 1.11 -4.03 -8.69
CA ASN A 336 -0.30 -3.67 -8.62
C ASN A 336 -1.04 -4.34 -7.46
N LEU A 337 -0.67 -5.56 -7.11
CA LEU A 337 -1.29 -6.30 -6.02
C LEU A 337 -1.11 -5.65 -4.64
N PHE A 338 -0.05 -4.85 -4.43
CA PHE A 338 0.13 -4.10 -3.16
C PHE A 338 -0.97 -3.09 -2.91
N LEU A 339 -1.45 -2.41 -3.96
CA LEU A 339 -2.59 -1.49 -3.84
C LEU A 339 -3.91 -2.27 -3.88
N LEU A 340 -4.01 -3.19 -4.84
CA LEU A 340 -5.28 -3.76 -5.24
C LEU A 340 -5.87 -4.71 -4.20
N LEU A 341 -5.07 -5.59 -3.59
CA LEU A 341 -5.60 -6.60 -2.68
C LEU A 341 -6.25 -5.97 -1.43
N PRO A 342 -5.62 -5.00 -0.73
CA PRO A 342 -6.29 -4.26 0.33
C PRO A 342 -7.60 -3.58 -0.12
N MET A 343 -7.59 -2.95 -1.31
CA MET A 343 -8.79 -2.29 -1.84
C MET A 343 -9.90 -3.28 -2.16
N ILE A 344 -9.58 -4.48 -2.68
CA ILE A 344 -10.53 -5.56 -2.94
C ILE A 344 -11.17 -6.04 -1.64
N VAL A 345 -10.39 -6.32 -0.59
CA VAL A 345 -10.92 -6.77 0.70
C VAL A 345 -11.92 -5.76 1.27
N ILE A 346 -11.55 -4.48 1.25
CA ILE A 346 -12.41 -3.40 1.76
C ILE A 346 -13.65 -3.22 0.89
N SER A 347 -13.50 -3.23 -0.44
CA SER A 347 -14.60 -3.04 -1.38
C SER A 347 -15.57 -4.21 -1.38
N SER A 348 -15.05 -5.43 -1.20
CA SER A 348 -15.82 -6.65 -1.02
C SER A 348 -16.69 -6.56 0.22
N PHE A 349 -16.12 -6.12 1.35
CA PHE A 349 -16.89 -5.90 2.56
C PHE A 349 -17.97 -4.84 2.38
N ILE A 350 -17.66 -3.72 1.71
CA ILE A 350 -18.66 -2.69 1.39
C ILE A 350 -19.81 -3.33 0.60
N LEU A 351 -19.52 -4.07 -0.48
CA LEU A 351 -20.53 -4.78 -1.27
C LEU A 351 -21.34 -5.77 -0.43
N PHE A 352 -20.69 -6.50 0.48
CA PHE A 352 -21.35 -7.42 1.41
C PHE A 352 -22.38 -6.72 2.33
N THR A 353 -22.13 -5.47 2.73
CA THR A 353 -23.11 -4.69 3.53
C THR A 353 -24.40 -4.39 2.77
N TYR A 354 -24.35 -4.39 1.43
CA TYR A 354 -25.50 -4.16 0.55
C TYR A 354 -26.27 -5.43 0.17
N ARG A 355 -25.80 -6.62 0.57
CA ARG A 355 -26.41 -7.90 0.17
C ARG A 355 -27.91 -8.01 0.49
N ALA A 356 -28.36 -7.41 1.60
CA ALA A 356 -29.75 -7.50 2.05
C ALA A 356 -30.73 -6.85 1.06
N GLN A 357 -30.25 -5.93 0.22
CA GLN A 357 -31.05 -5.25 -0.79
C GLN A 357 -31.29 -6.11 -2.05
N LEU A 358 -30.58 -7.23 -2.21
CA LEU A 358 -30.87 -8.19 -3.27
C LEU A 358 -32.22 -8.86 -3.01
N LYS A 359 -33.10 -8.88 -4.00
CA LYS A 359 -34.43 -9.52 -3.88
C LYS A 359 -34.34 -11.06 -3.87
N ILE A 360 -33.40 -11.62 -4.63
CA ILE A 360 -33.21 -13.07 -4.79
C ILE A 360 -32.34 -13.60 -3.66
N LEU A 361 -32.85 -14.56 -2.88
CA LEU A 361 -32.14 -15.15 -1.72
C LEU A 361 -30.84 -15.86 -2.12
N SER A 362 -30.83 -16.60 -3.22
CA SER A 362 -29.61 -17.29 -3.71
C SER A 362 -28.47 -16.31 -4.01
N ASN A 363 -28.78 -15.11 -4.54
CA ASN A 363 -27.79 -14.06 -4.76
C ASN A 363 -27.23 -13.52 -3.43
N ARG A 364 -28.04 -13.48 -2.36
CA ARG A 364 -27.55 -13.09 -1.02
C ARG A 364 -26.54 -14.11 -0.49
N SER A 365 -26.87 -15.39 -0.61
CA SER A 365 -25.98 -16.49 -0.19
C SER A 365 -24.69 -16.51 -1.03
N LEU A 366 -24.79 -16.24 -2.33
CA LEU A 366 -23.63 -16.10 -3.21
C LEU A 366 -22.71 -14.96 -2.76
N VAL A 367 -23.26 -13.76 -2.50
CA VAL A 367 -22.46 -12.62 -2.00
C VAL A 367 -21.80 -12.94 -0.65
N TYR A 368 -22.49 -13.66 0.23
CA TYR A 368 -21.93 -14.11 1.50
C TYR A 368 -20.75 -15.07 1.28
N GLY A 369 -20.92 -16.07 0.41
CA GLY A 369 -19.85 -17.02 0.06
C GLY A 369 -18.65 -16.32 -0.58
N LEU A 370 -18.89 -15.40 -1.52
CA LEU A 370 -17.84 -14.60 -2.16
C LEU A 370 -17.06 -13.76 -1.16
N GLU A 371 -17.73 -13.07 -0.23
CA GLU A 371 -17.07 -12.31 0.83
C GLU A 371 -16.18 -13.22 1.70
N LEU A 372 -16.72 -14.36 2.15
CA LEU A 372 -15.98 -15.30 2.98
C LEU A 372 -14.75 -15.86 2.25
N SER A 373 -14.89 -16.22 0.97
CA SER A 373 -13.79 -16.68 0.13
C SER A 373 -12.74 -15.59 -0.08
N LEU A 374 -13.15 -14.38 -0.45
CA LEU A 374 -12.25 -13.24 -0.65
C LEU A 374 -11.45 -12.93 0.61
N LEU A 375 -12.11 -12.86 1.77
CA LEU A 375 -11.46 -12.59 3.05
C LEU A 375 -10.52 -13.73 3.46
N SER A 376 -10.97 -14.99 3.37
CA SER A 376 -10.17 -16.16 3.78
C SER A 376 -8.93 -16.33 2.92
N ILE A 377 -9.08 -16.26 1.59
CA ILE A 377 -7.95 -16.36 0.65
C ILE A 377 -6.98 -15.20 0.87
N SER A 378 -7.47 -13.98 1.05
CA SER A 378 -6.63 -12.80 1.29
C SER A 378 -5.87 -12.91 2.62
N PHE A 379 -6.52 -13.36 3.69
CA PHE A 379 -5.90 -13.56 4.99
C PHE A 379 -4.79 -14.62 4.94
N ILE A 380 -5.09 -15.79 4.37
CA ILE A 380 -4.12 -16.89 4.21
C ILE A 380 -2.93 -16.44 3.36
N THR A 381 -3.21 -15.74 2.26
CA THR A 381 -2.16 -15.20 1.38
C THR A 381 -1.28 -14.21 2.11
N GLY A 382 -1.86 -13.25 2.84
CA GLY A 382 -1.11 -12.27 3.62
C GLY A 382 -0.26 -12.92 4.72
N PHE A 383 -0.80 -13.94 5.39
CA PHE A 383 -0.07 -14.71 6.40
C PHE A 383 1.16 -15.42 5.80
N PHE A 384 0.99 -16.17 4.70
CA PHE A 384 2.11 -16.82 4.04
C PHE A 384 3.09 -15.85 3.41
N TYR A 385 2.60 -14.72 2.91
CA TYR A 385 3.44 -13.67 2.35
C TYR A 385 4.34 -13.04 3.42
N ASN A 386 3.91 -13.02 4.68
CA ASN A 386 4.69 -12.56 5.84
C ASN A 386 5.39 -13.70 6.62
N LYS A 387 5.33 -14.96 6.16
CA LYS A 387 5.93 -16.12 6.86
C LYS A 387 7.43 -15.93 7.12
N ASN A 388 8.13 -15.29 6.18
CA ASN A 388 9.54 -14.95 6.29
C ASN A 388 9.70 -13.54 6.86
N PHE A 389 9.08 -13.28 8.01
CA PHE A 389 9.33 -12.07 8.78
C PHE A 389 10.84 -11.92 8.97
N PRO A 390 11.43 -10.72 8.79
CA PRO A 390 12.87 -10.55 8.63
C PRO A 390 13.64 -10.65 9.96
N PHE A 391 13.40 -11.70 10.75
CA PHE A 391 14.07 -11.93 12.04
C PHE A 391 15.59 -12.02 11.89
N ASP A 392 16.08 -12.62 10.80
CA ASP A 392 17.53 -12.71 10.53
C ASP A 392 18.18 -11.37 10.15
N PHE A 393 17.37 -10.34 9.91
CA PHE A 393 17.78 -8.97 9.60
C PHE A 393 17.43 -8.01 10.73
N ILE A 394 17.07 -8.52 11.90
CA ILE A 394 16.80 -7.73 13.09
C ILE A 394 17.85 -8.10 14.13
N ASP A 395 18.58 -7.12 14.64
CA ASP A 395 19.67 -7.33 15.61
C ASP A 395 19.19 -7.63 17.04
N TYR A 396 17.88 -7.77 17.23
CA TYR A 396 17.24 -8.19 18.48
C TYR A 396 16.76 -9.63 18.40
N SER A 397 16.92 -10.38 19.49
CA SER A 397 16.27 -11.68 19.62
C SER A 397 14.74 -11.52 19.65
N LYS A 398 13.99 -12.59 19.37
CA LYS A 398 12.53 -12.59 19.49
C LYS A 398 12.06 -12.19 20.89
N THR A 399 12.80 -12.59 21.92
CA THR A 399 12.52 -12.24 23.32
C THR A 399 12.79 -10.75 23.57
N ASP A 400 13.88 -10.21 23.03
CA ASP A 400 14.19 -8.78 23.14
C ASP A 400 13.10 -7.93 22.47
N LEU A 401 12.61 -8.32 21.30
CA LEU A 401 11.53 -7.61 20.62
C LEU A 401 10.26 -7.49 21.49
N LEU A 402 9.98 -8.48 22.34
CA LEU A 402 8.80 -8.48 23.19
C LEU A 402 9.00 -7.77 24.54
N LEU A 403 10.22 -7.80 25.07
CA LEU A 403 10.52 -7.38 26.45
C LEU A 403 11.26 -6.05 26.56
N LYS A 404 11.93 -5.58 25.50
CA LYS A 404 12.65 -4.30 25.53
C LYS A 404 11.66 -3.13 25.53
N ASN A 405 11.97 -2.13 26.34
CA ASN A 405 11.16 -0.92 26.45
C ASN A 405 11.46 0.08 25.33
N ILE A 406 10.65 1.15 25.24
CA ILE A 406 10.80 2.15 24.17
C ILE A 406 12.20 2.79 24.15
N TYR A 407 12.78 3.12 25.30
CA TYR A 407 14.11 3.73 25.36
C TYR A 407 15.16 2.79 24.76
N GLN A 408 15.08 1.50 25.09
CA GLN A 408 16.01 0.49 24.57
C GLN A 408 15.91 0.33 23.06
N PHE A 409 14.70 0.37 22.50
CA PHE A 409 14.50 0.33 21.05
C PHE A 409 15.18 1.50 20.31
N PHE A 410 15.30 2.67 20.96
CA PHE A 410 15.95 3.85 20.40
C PHE A 410 17.44 4.00 20.81
N SER A 411 17.92 3.20 21.77
CA SER A 411 19.34 3.19 22.17
C SER A 411 20.16 2.25 21.29
N ASP A 412 21.42 2.60 21.04
CA ASP A 412 22.38 1.75 20.34
C ASP A 412 21.82 1.18 19.03
N LEU A 413 21.18 2.04 18.25
CA LEU A 413 20.62 1.68 16.96
C LEU A 413 21.75 1.18 16.04
N PRO A 414 21.51 0.15 15.22
CA PRO A 414 22.54 -0.44 14.38
C PRO A 414 23.17 0.63 13.48
N PHE A 415 24.50 0.77 13.58
CA PHE A 415 25.27 1.61 12.68
C PHE A 415 25.34 0.90 11.33
N THR A 416 24.79 1.51 10.29
CA THR A 416 24.67 0.90 8.96
C THR A 416 25.12 1.84 7.85
#